data_AF-X0Z7R6-F1
#
_entry.id   AF-X0Z7R6-F1
#
_cell.length_a   1.000
_cell.length_b   1.000
_cell.length_c   1.000
_cell.angle_alpha   90.00
_cell.angle_beta   90.00
_cell.angle_gamma   90.00
#
_symmetry.space_group_name_H-M   'P 1'
#
loop_
_entity.id
_entity.type
_entity.pdbx_description
1 polymer ?
#
loop_
_entity_poly.entity_id
_entity_poly.type
_entity_poly.pdbx_seq_one_letter_code
_entity_poly.pdbx_strand_id
1 'polypeptide(L)' 'MCIKNNMRIEYNISGERFPIGRPFPSKLVMSQLVKEGCKFYVGSDSHSLDYFENQITKVKDAYVYLNSIKNQLLN' A
#
# COMPACT_ATOMS: atom_id res chain seq x y z
N MET A 1 13.18 11.99 2.08
CA MET A 1 12.69 12.73 0.90
C MET A 1 11.16 12.90 0.92
N CYS A 2 10.37 11.81 0.95
CA CYS A 2 8.90 11.89 0.86
C CYS A 2 8.23 12.72 1.96
N ILE A 3 8.64 12.53 3.23
CA ILE A 3 8.12 13.31 4.37
C ILE A 3 8.38 14.80 4.19
N LYS A 4 9.64 15.17 3.88
CA LYS A 4 10.07 16.56 3.67
C LYS A 4 9.26 17.27 2.56
N ASN A 5 8.88 16.54 1.52
CA ASN A 5 8.13 17.07 0.39
C ASN A 5 6.61 16.82 0.46
N ASN A 6 6.09 16.34 1.60
CA ASN A 6 4.68 15.98 1.80
C ASN A 6 4.12 15.05 0.69
N MET A 7 4.97 14.17 0.16
CA MET A 7 4.59 13.21 -0.88
C MET A 7 3.95 11.98 -0.25
N ARG A 8 2.96 11.41 -0.94
CA ARG A 8 2.41 10.09 -0.62
C ARG A 8 3.11 9.03 -1.46
N ILE A 9 3.39 7.89 -0.85
CA ILE A 9 3.98 6.73 -1.50
C ILE A 9 2.83 5.79 -1.93
N GLU A 10 2.89 5.27 -3.14
CA GLU A 10 1.96 4.23 -3.57
C GLU A 10 2.33 2.89 -2.91
N TYR A 11 1.35 2.23 -2.34
CA TYR A 11 1.41 0.82 -2.02
C TYR A 11 0.66 0.06 -3.13
N ASN A 12 1.42 -0.37 -4.13
CA ASN A 12 0.93 -0.99 -5.33
C ASN A 12 0.76 -2.52 -5.13
N ILE A 13 -0.49 -2.99 -5.17
CA ILE A 13 -0.84 -4.40 -4.97
C ILE A 13 -0.64 -5.26 -6.22
N SER A 14 -0.42 -4.66 -7.40
CA SER A 14 -0.21 -5.41 -8.64
C SER A 14 1.04 -6.29 -8.58
N GLY A 15 2.00 -5.94 -7.73
CA GLY A 15 3.18 -6.73 -7.40
C GLY A 15 2.91 -8.20 -7.06
N GLU A 16 1.74 -8.50 -6.49
CA GLU A 16 1.30 -9.87 -6.20
C GLU A 16 1.09 -10.73 -7.45
N ARG A 17 0.83 -10.12 -8.61
CA ARG A 17 0.65 -10.80 -9.89
C ARG A 17 1.97 -11.15 -10.57
N PHE A 18 3.03 -10.42 -10.25
CA PHE A 18 4.35 -10.62 -10.86
C PHE A 18 5.12 -11.73 -10.13
N PRO A 19 6.20 -12.29 -10.71
CA PRO A 19 6.99 -13.35 -10.07
C PRO A 19 7.52 -13.02 -8.67
N ILE A 20 7.58 -11.74 -8.30
CA ILE A 20 7.98 -11.28 -6.98
C ILE A 20 6.96 -11.66 -5.89
N GLY A 21 5.68 -11.89 -6.25
CA GLY A 21 4.63 -12.40 -5.35
C GLY A 21 4.30 -11.49 -4.16
N ARG A 22 4.59 -10.19 -4.26
CA ARG A 22 4.39 -9.23 -3.17
C ARG A 22 4.15 -7.82 -3.71
N PRO A 23 3.48 -6.94 -2.94
CA PRO A 23 3.28 -5.55 -3.31
C PRO A 23 4.59 -4.76 -3.37
N PHE A 24 4.48 -3.55 -3.93
CA PHE A 24 5.54 -2.55 -3.99
C PHE A 24 5.13 -1.29 -3.22
N PRO A 25 5.93 -0.82 -2.24
CA PRO A 25 7.02 -1.54 -1.60
C PRO A 25 6.53 -2.80 -0.84
N SER A 26 7.45 -3.64 -0.36
CA SER A 26 7.07 -4.81 0.44
C SER A 26 6.35 -4.41 1.73
N LYS A 27 5.54 -5.31 2.30
CA LYS A 27 4.84 -5.07 3.58
C LYS A 27 5.78 -4.61 4.70
N LEU A 28 6.98 -5.20 4.78
CA LEU A 28 7.99 -4.84 5.78
C LEU A 28 8.48 -3.39 5.60
N VAL A 29 8.90 -3.03 4.38
CA VAL A 29 9.39 -1.68 4.06
C VAL A 29 8.29 -0.65 4.25
N MET A 30 7.08 -0.94 3.75
CA MET A 30 5.92 -0.10 3.97
C MET A 30 5.67 0.14 5.47
N SER A 31 5.68 -0.93 6.28
CA SER A 31 5.43 -0.82 7.71
C SER A 31 6.46 0.07 8.41
N GLN A 32 7.74 -0.07 8.08
CA GLN A 32 8.80 0.79 8.61
C GLN A 32 8.57 2.26 8.22
N LEU A 33 8.30 2.53 6.95
CA LEU A 33 8.06 3.87 6.44
C LEU A 33 6.81 4.53 7.06
N VAL A 34 5.74 3.78 7.30
CA VAL A 34 4.56 4.28 8.02
C VAL A 34 4.94 4.70 9.44
N LYS A 35 5.75 3.90 10.14
CA LYS A 35 6.25 4.23 11.50
C LYS A 35 7.14 5.46 11.52
N GLU A 36 7.88 5.72 10.45
CA GLU A 36 8.66 6.94 10.26
C GLU A 36 7.80 8.18 9.90
N GLY A 37 6.49 8.01 9.67
CA GLY A 37 5.57 9.09 9.36
C GLY A 37 5.32 9.30 7.86
N CYS A 38 5.75 8.39 6.99
CA CYS A 38 5.39 8.45 5.58
C CYS A 38 3.89 8.24 5.36
N LYS A 39 3.33 8.98 4.39
CA LYS A 39 1.92 8.83 3.99
C LYS A 39 1.83 7.90 2.79
N PHE A 40 0.79 7.06 2.77
CA PHE A 40 0.55 6.10 1.70
C PHE A 40 -0.84 6.24 1.09
N TYR A 41 -0.98 5.81 -0.16
CA TYR A 41 -2.25 5.44 -0.79
C TYR A 41 -2.09 4.07 -1.44
N VAL A 42 -3.20 3.38 -1.71
CA VAL A 42 -3.16 2.05 -2.32
C VAL A 42 -3.54 2.16 -3.79
N GLY A 43 -2.78 1.50 -4.66
CA GLY A 43 -3.06 1.42 -6.09
C GLY A 43 -3.08 -0.03 -6.56
N SER A 44 -3.99 -0.36 -7.47
CA SER A 44 -4.10 -1.68 -8.10
C SER A 44 -3.41 -1.77 -9.45
N ASP A 45 -2.99 -0.64 -10.01
CA ASP A 45 -2.33 -0.54 -11.32
C ASP A 45 -3.11 -1.30 -12.42
N SER A 46 -4.42 -1.07 -12.43
CA SER A 46 -5.34 -1.79 -13.29
C SER A 46 -5.37 -1.24 -14.70
N HIS A 47 -5.32 -2.15 -15.69
CA HIS A 47 -5.31 -1.82 -17.12
C HIS A 47 -6.59 -2.30 -17.85
N SER A 48 -7.57 -2.83 -17.11
CA SER A 48 -8.90 -3.19 -17.60
C SER A 48 -9.94 -3.07 -16.47
N LEU A 49 -11.22 -2.92 -16.83
CA LEU A 49 -12.32 -2.85 -15.87
C LEU A 49 -12.47 -4.15 -15.07
N ASP A 50 -12.48 -5.29 -15.76
CA ASP A 50 -12.56 -6.62 -15.13
C ASP A 50 -11.45 -6.83 -14.10
N TYR A 51 -10.21 -6.45 -14.43
CA TYR A 51 -9.12 -6.57 -13.49
C TYR A 51 -9.29 -5.64 -12.29
N PHE A 52 -9.73 -4.39 -12.52
CA PHE A 52 -10.02 -3.44 -11.45
C PHE A 52 -11.08 -3.96 -10.48
N GLU A 53 -12.20 -4.48 -10.99
CA GLU A 53 -13.28 -5.05 -10.19
C GLU A 53 -12.78 -6.19 -9.30
N ASN A 54 -11.94 -7.08 -9.88
CA ASN A 54 -11.30 -8.16 -9.15
C ASN A 54 -10.25 -7.70 -8.11
N GLN A 55 -9.77 -6.45 -8.16
CA GLN A 55 -8.82 -5.89 -7.19
C GLN A 55 -9.50 -5.12 -6.04
N ILE A 56 -10.80 -4.79 -6.13
CA ILE A 56 -11.48 -3.91 -5.15
C ILE A 56 -11.30 -4.42 -3.71
N THR A 57 -11.53 -5.71 -3.47
CA THR A 57 -11.39 -6.30 -2.13
C THR A 57 -9.95 -6.19 -1.61
N LYS A 58 -8.96 -6.49 -2.46
CA LYS A 58 -7.55 -6.38 -2.08
C LYS A 58 -7.13 -4.95 -1.76
N VAL A 59 -7.65 -3.97 -2.50
CA VAL A 59 -7.40 -2.55 -2.21
C VAL A 59 -7.96 -2.18 -0.83
N LYS A 60 -9.18 -2.62 -0.50
CA LYS A 60 -9.80 -2.39 0.81
C LYS A 60 -8.98 -3.03 1.93
N ASP A 61 -8.58 -4.28 1.77
CA ASP A 61 -7.78 -5.01 2.76
C ASP A 61 -6.42 -4.36 2.99
N ALA A 62 -5.79 -3.86 1.93
CA ALA A 62 -4.54 -3.11 2.03
C ALA A 62 -4.72 -1.81 2.83
N TYR A 63 -5.83 -1.09 2.65
CA TYR A 63 -6.15 0.08 3.49
C TYR A 63 -6.40 -0.29 4.96
N VAL A 64 -7.12 -1.39 5.22
CA VAL A 64 -7.34 -1.89 6.59
C VAL A 64 -5.99 -2.20 7.26
N TYR A 65 -5.09 -2.87 6.55
CA TYR A 65 -3.75 -3.17 7.05
C TYR A 65 -2.91 -1.89 7.30
N LEU A 66 -2.92 -0.93 6.37
CA LEU A 66 -2.24 0.35 6.57
C LEU A 66 -2.74 1.10 7.81
N ASN A 67 -4.05 1.06 8.06
CA ASN A 67 -4.66 1.70 9.22
C ASN A 67 -4.36 0.96 10.53
N SER A 68 -4.28 -0.36 10.51
CA SER A 68 -3.93 -1.12 11.72
C SER A 68 -2.52 -0.79 12.22
N ILE A 69 -1.56 -0.58 11.32
CA ILE A 69 -0.20 -0.13 11.67
C ILE A 69 -0.23 1.26 12.32
N LYS A 70 -1.01 2.19 11.78
CA LYS A 70 -1.13 3.54 12.36
C LYS A 70 -1.75 3.51 13.75
N ASN A 71 -2.78 2.69 13.96
CA ASN A 71 -3.44 2.57 15.27
C ASN A 71 -2.50 1.98 16.32
N GLN A 72 -1.59 1.08 15.94
CA GLN A 72 -0.55 0.56 16.84
C GLN A 72 0.47 1.61 17.30
N LEU A 73 0.59 2.74 16.60
CA LEU A 73 1.50 3.83 16.98
C LEU A 73 0.85 4.83 17.94
N LEU A 74 -0.47 4.78 18.09
CA LEU A 74 -1.25 5.72 18.91
C LEU A 74 -1.63 5.14 20.29
N ASN A 75 -1.36 3.86 20.51
CA ASN A 75 -1.53 3.14 21.78
C ASN A 75 -0.16 2.83 22.38
#